data_AF-A0A3B7MTQ0-F1
#
_entry.id   AF-A0A3B7MTQ0-F1
#
_cell.length_a   1.000
_cell.length_b   1.000
_cell.length_c   1.000
_cell.angle_alpha   90.00
_cell.angle_beta   90.00
_cell.angle_gamma   90.00
#
_symmetry.space_group_name_H-M   'P 1'
#
loop_
_entity.id
_entity.type
_entity.pdbx_description
1 polymer ?
#
loop_
_entity_poly.entity_id
_entity_poly.type
_entity_poly.pdbx_seq_one_letter_code
_entity_poly.pdbx_strand_id
1 'polypeptide(L)'
;MAADMDMDHEISTVTESLRYVSGYLDCEKIIIRNIRKHLENGIDESNIENYLKALIGYLERSTETGEDANKQMNHRFVIGFIYTLLRTSSWRSWVQSIQI
;
A
#
# COMPACT_ATOMS: atom_id res chain seq x y z
N MET A 1 -2.00 -1.00 -25.17
CA MET A 1 -1.78 0.22 -24.36
C MET A 1 -1.33 -0.27 -23.00
N ALA A 2 -0.14 0.13 -22.54
CA ALA A 2 0.24 -0.13 -21.16
C ALA A 2 -0.75 0.61 -20.26
N ALA A 3 -1.32 -0.08 -19.27
CA ALA A 3 -2.11 0.60 -18.25
C ALA A 3 -1.18 1.56 -17.50
N ASP A 4 -1.60 2.81 -17.36
CA ASP A 4 -0.86 3.82 -16.61
C ASP A 4 -1.50 3.95 -15.23
N MET A 5 -0.68 4.13 -14.19
CA MET A 5 -1.14 4.24 -12.81
C MET A 5 -1.15 5.71 -12.40
N ASP A 6 -2.34 6.24 -12.09
CA ASP A 6 -2.46 7.55 -11.44
C ASP A 6 -2.05 7.43 -9.96
N MET A 7 -0.77 7.70 -9.69
CA MET A 7 -0.19 7.52 -8.35
C MET A 7 -0.88 8.39 -7.29
N ASP A 8 -1.21 9.64 -7.62
CA ASP A 8 -1.83 10.56 -6.66
C ASP A 8 -3.24 10.09 -6.29
N HIS A 9 -4.02 9.63 -7.29
CA HIS A 9 -5.33 9.06 -7.06
C HIS A 9 -5.28 7.76 -6.22
N GLU A 10 -4.35 6.86 -6.52
CA GLU A 10 -4.21 5.59 -5.79
C GLU A 10 -3.72 5.79 -4.36
N ILE A 11 -2.78 6.72 -4.13
CA ILE A 11 -2.33 7.10 -2.78
C ILE A 11 -3.50 7.69 -1.99
N SER A 12 -4.27 8.60 -2.58
CA SER A 12 -5.45 9.18 -1.93
C SER A 12 -6.49 8.11 -1.55
N THR A 13 -6.76 7.18 -2.47
CA THR A 13 -7.74 6.09 -2.26
C THR A 13 -7.32 5.14 -1.14
N VAL A 14 -6.05 4.72 -1.13
CA VAL A 14 -5.54 3.83 -0.07
C VAL A 14 -5.51 4.54 1.27
N THR A 15 -5.02 5.78 1.32
CA THR A 15 -4.91 6.54 2.58
C THR A 15 -6.27 6.85 3.19
N GLU A 16 -7.30 7.12 2.38
CA GLU A 16 -8.67 7.27 2.84
C GLU A 16 -9.21 5.94 3.40
N SER A 17 -8.92 4.81 2.74
CA SER A 17 -9.30 3.47 3.23
C SER A 17 -8.66 3.13 4.59
N LEU A 18 -7.41 3.56 4.81
CA LEU A 18 -6.67 3.34 6.05
C LEU A 18 -7.20 4.13 7.25
N ARG A 19 -8.01 5.17 7.03
CA ARG A 19 -8.60 5.97 8.12
C ARG A 19 -9.68 5.20 8.89
N TYR A 20 -10.38 4.29 8.22
CA TYR A 20 -11.57 3.63 8.77
C TYR A 20 -11.30 2.24 9.34
N VAL A 21 -10.06 1.76 9.28
CA VAL A 21 -9.70 0.42 9.75
C VAL A 21 -9.17 0.44 11.18
N SER A 22 -9.62 -0.55 11.96
CA SER A 22 -9.34 -0.67 13.40
C SER A 22 -8.15 -1.56 13.74
N GLY A 23 -7.51 -2.20 12.76
CA GLY A 23 -6.45 -3.19 13.03
C GLY A 23 -5.46 -3.40 11.89
N TYR A 24 -4.26 -3.86 12.25
CA TYR A 24 -3.12 -4.06 11.34
C TYR A 24 -3.44 -5.04 10.19
N LEU A 25 -4.20 -6.11 10.47
CA LEU A 25 -4.59 -7.08 9.44
C LEU A 25 -5.41 -6.43 8.32
N ASP A 26 -6.32 -5.51 8.65
CA ASP A 26 -7.15 -4.86 7.64
C ASP A 26 -6.35 -3.83 6.83
N CYS A 27 -5.34 -3.19 7.44
CA CYS A 27 -4.35 -2.39 6.71
C CYS A 27 -3.61 -3.22 5.66
N GLU A 28 -3.10 -4.40 6.03
CA GLU A 28 -2.41 -5.31 5.09
C GLU A 28 -3.33 -5.72 3.94
N LYS A 29 -4.59 -6.09 4.24
CA LYS A 29 -5.56 -6.46 3.21
C LYS A 29 -5.83 -5.34 2.20
N ILE A 30 -5.89 -4.08 2.65
CA ILE A 30 -6.06 -2.92 1.76
C ILE A 30 -4.90 -2.87 0.77
N ILE A 31 -3.66 -2.94 1.27
CA ILE A 31 -2.46 -2.89 0.43
C ILE A 31 -2.42 -4.08 -0.54
N ILE A 32 -2.67 -5.30 -0.06
CA ILE A 32 -2.61 -6.49 -0.91
C ILE A 32 -3.71 -6.45 -1.98
N ARG A 33 -4.93 -6.00 -1.65
CA ARG A 33 -6.02 -5.83 -2.63
C ARG A 33 -5.68 -4.79 -3.69
N ASN A 34 -5.08 -3.67 -3.29
CA ASN A 34 -4.66 -2.63 -4.23
C ASN A 34 -3.56 -3.14 -5.18
N ILE A 35 -2.54 -3.82 -4.65
CA ILE A 35 -1.50 -4.46 -5.46
C ILE A 35 -2.09 -5.48 -6.44
N ARG A 36 -3.03 -6.32 -6.00
CA ARG A 36 -3.71 -7.29 -6.87
C ARG A 36 -4.46 -6.62 -8.01
N LYS A 37 -5.25 -5.58 -7.70
CA LYS A 37 -5.93 -4.76 -8.71
C LYS A 37 -4.95 -4.28 -9.78
N HIS A 38 -3.78 -3.78 -9.38
CA HIS A 38 -2.77 -3.30 -10.35
C HIS A 38 -2.14 -4.43 -11.16
N LEU A 39 -1.83 -5.57 -10.53
CA LEU A 39 -1.32 -6.76 -11.23
C LEU A 39 -2.33 -7.29 -12.26
N GLU A 40 -3.62 -7.34 -11.89
CA GLU A 40 -4.73 -7.76 -12.75
C GLU A 40 -4.95 -6.80 -13.93
N ASN A 41 -4.70 -5.51 -13.73
CA ASN A 41 -4.71 -4.50 -14.78
C ASN A 41 -3.45 -4.51 -15.67
N GLY A 42 -2.51 -5.42 -15.44
CA GLY A 42 -1.30 -5.56 -16.25
C GLY A 42 -0.22 -4.52 -15.95
N ILE A 43 -0.27 -3.87 -14.79
CA ILE A 43 0.82 -3.02 -14.31
C ILE A 43 2.00 -3.91 -13.94
N ASP A 44 3.20 -3.56 -14.41
CA ASP A 44 4.41 -4.30 -14.09
C ASP A 44 4.89 -4.06 -12.66
N GLU A 45 5.74 -4.97 -12.19
CA GLU A 45 6.27 -4.95 -10.83
C GLU A 45 7.02 -3.67 -10.51
N SER A 46 7.80 -3.12 -11.45
CA SER A 46 8.62 -1.93 -11.20
C SER A 46 7.74 -0.71 -10.93
N ASN A 47 6.64 -0.57 -11.68
CA ASN A 47 5.66 0.49 -11.46
C ASN A 47 4.90 0.33 -10.14
N ILE A 48 4.56 -0.89 -9.75
CA ILE A 48 3.96 -1.16 -8.42
C ILE A 48 4.96 -0.83 -7.31
N GLU A 49 6.23 -1.20 -7.43
CA GLU A 49 7.25 -0.88 -6.44
C GLU A 49 7.46 0.64 -6.30
N ASN A 50 7.45 1.38 -7.41
CA ASN A 50 7.54 2.84 -7.40
C ASN A 50 6.35 3.47 -6.69
N TYR A 51 5.14 2.98 -6.98
CA TYR A 51 3.93 3.38 -6.27
C TYR A 51 4.03 3.12 -4.76
N LEU A 52 4.46 1.92 -4.36
CA LEU A 52 4.60 1.55 -2.95
C LEU A 52 5.63 2.43 -2.22
N LYS A 53 6.74 2.82 -2.88
CA LYS A 53 7.72 3.77 -2.35
C LYS A 53 7.13 5.18 -2.21
N ALA A 54 6.35 5.63 -3.19
CA ALA A 54 5.66 6.92 -3.12
C ALA A 54 4.63 6.94 -1.98
N LEU A 55 3.89 5.85 -1.80
CA LEU A 55 2.96 5.66 -0.68
C LEU A 55 3.68 5.73 0.67
N ILE A 56 4.83 5.07 0.84
CA ILE A 56 5.65 5.21 2.06
C ILE A 56 5.96 6.69 2.33
N GLY A 57 6.50 7.42 1.35
CA GLY A 57 6.87 8.82 1.53
C GLY A 57 5.67 9.74 1.83
N TYR A 58 4.46 9.39 1.37
CA TYR A 58 3.23 10.08 1.80
C TYR A 58 2.88 9.76 3.25
N LEU A 59 2.90 8.48 3.63
CA LEU A 59 2.52 8.02 4.96
C LEU A 59 3.48 8.55 6.03
N GLU A 60 4.79 8.59 5.76
CA GLU A 60 5.80 9.16 6.66
C GLU A 60 5.49 10.64 6.95
N ARG A 61 5.29 11.46 5.91
CA ARG A 61 4.88 12.87 6.06
C ARG A 61 3.58 13.02 6.84
N SER A 62 2.60 12.16 6.59
CA SER A 62 1.34 12.20 7.33
C SER A 62 1.48 11.75 8.79
N THR A 63 2.50 10.97 9.15
CA THR A 63 2.76 10.63 10.57
C THR A 63 3.43 11.75 11.33
N GLU A 64 4.16 12.62 10.65
CA GLU A 64 4.82 13.79 11.24
C GLU A 64 3.83 14.92 11.59
N THR A 65 2.69 15.01 10.89
CA THR A 65 1.74 16.13 11.01
C THR A 65 0.75 16.02 12.18
N GLY A 66 0.75 14.92 12.95
CA GLY A 66 0.31 14.96 14.36
C GLY A 66 -1.18 14.77 14.72
N GLU A 67 -2.12 14.63 13.78
CA GLU A 67 -3.54 14.87 14.12
C GLU A 67 -4.35 13.67 14.69
N ASP A 68 -3.91 12.42 14.56
CA ASP A 68 -4.65 11.25 15.08
C ASP A 68 -3.73 10.05 15.36
N ALA A 69 -3.69 9.58 16.61
CA ALA A 69 -2.81 8.49 17.06
C ALA A 69 -3.15 7.13 16.41
N ASN A 70 -4.44 6.83 16.18
CA ASN A 70 -4.87 5.60 15.52
C ASN A 70 -4.48 5.63 14.04
N LYS A 71 -4.68 6.78 13.39
CA LYS A 71 -4.26 6.99 12.00
C LYS A 71 -2.75 6.85 11.86
N GLN A 72 -1.97 7.45 12.76
CA GLN A 72 -0.51 7.32 12.77
C GLN A 72 -0.07 5.87 12.96
N MET A 73 -0.75 5.14 13.85
CA MET A 73 -0.47 3.73 14.08
C MET A 73 -0.71 2.90 12.82
N ASN A 74 -1.85 3.07 12.15
CA ASN A 74 -2.16 2.41 10.88
C ASN A 74 -1.12 2.74 9.79
N HIS A 75 -0.72 4.01 9.67
CA HIS A 75 0.30 4.43 8.72
C HIS A 75 1.65 3.76 9.00
N ARG A 76 2.09 3.72 10.26
CA ARG A 76 3.35 3.04 10.65
C ARG A 76 3.31 1.54 10.36
N PHE A 77 2.17 0.89 10.61
CA PHE A 77 1.99 -0.52 10.26
C PHE A 77 2.11 -0.74 8.75
N VAL A 78 1.43 0.07 7.95
CA VAL A 78 1.51 -0.01 6.48
C VAL A 78 2.92 0.23 5.98
N ILE A 79 3.63 1.22 6.50
CA ILE A 79 5.03 1.49 6.14
C ILE A 79 5.89 0.23 6.41
N GLY A 80 5.79 -0.34 7.61
CA GLY A 80 6.53 -1.55 7.98
C GLY A 80 6.18 -2.76 7.10
N PHE A 81 4.89 -2.92 6.78
CA PHE A 81 4.42 -3.98 5.89
C PHE A 81 4.99 -3.81 4.48
N ILE A 82 4.90 -2.62 3.89
CA ILE A 82 5.42 -2.35 2.54
C ILE A 82 6.93 -2.57 2.48
N TYR A 83 7.69 -2.11 3.47
CA TYR A 83 9.13 -2.39 3.54
C TYR A 83 9.45 -3.88 3.59
N THR A 84 8.68 -4.65 4.37
CA THR A 84 8.84 -6.10 4.45
C THR A 84 8.52 -6.77 3.13
N LEU A 85 7.44 -6.32 2.48
CA LEU A 85 7.01 -6.82 1.18
C LEU A 85 8.07 -6.59 0.11
N LEU A 86 8.58 -5.37 -0.02
CA LEU A 86 9.60 -5.02 -1.02
C LEU A 86 10.95 -5.73 -0.81
N ARG A 87 11.23 -6.22 0.41
CA ARG A 87 12.42 -7.03 0.70
C ARG A 87 12.23 -8.52 0.42
N THR A 88 11.01 -8.96 0.14
CA THR A 88 10.68 -10.36 -0.13
C THR A 88 10.90 -10.66 -1.62
N SER A 89 11.84 -11.56 -1.94
CA SER A 89 12.28 -11.90 -3.30
C SER A 89 11.20 -12.52 -4.22
N SER A 90 9.99 -12.75 -3.70
CA SER A 90 8.86 -13.27 -4.46
C SER A 90 7.55 -12.65 -3.99
N TRP A 91 7.59 -11.37 -3.62
CA TRP A 91 6.43 -10.65 -3.08
C TRP A 91 5.21 -10.72 -4.00
N ARG A 92 5.41 -10.65 -5.33
CA ARG A 92 4.32 -10.78 -6.31
C ARG A 92 3.61 -12.11 -6.18
N SER A 93 4.37 -13.21 -6.26
CA SER A 93 3.82 -14.57 -6.14
C SER A 93 3.14 -14.77 -4.79
N TRP A 94 3.73 -14.24 -3.71
CA TRP A 94 3.13 -14.27 -2.38
C TRP A 94 1.79 -13.54 -2.37
N VAL A 95 1.73 -12.29 -2.82
CA VAL A 95 0.48 -11.50 -2.93
C VAL A 95 -0.58 -12.24 -3.73
N GLN A 96 -0.21 -12.86 -4.85
CA GLN A 96 -1.14 -13.61 -5.69
C GLN A 96 -1.65 -14.90 -5.02
N SER A 97 -0.91 -15.48 -4.07
CA SER A 97 -1.28 -16.74 -3.40
C SER A 97 -2.22 -16.59 -2.19
N ILE A 98 -2.34 -15.40 -1.59
CA ILE A 98 -3.09 -15.20 -0.34
C ILE A 98 -4.61 -15.21 -0.60
N GLN A 99 -5.41 -15.86 0.24
CA GLN A 99 -6.87 -15.71 0.21
C GLN A 99 -7.29 -14.52 1.10
N ILE A 100 -7.99 -13.52 0.53
CA ILE A 100 -8.32 -12.23 1.18
C ILE A 100 -9.74 -11.80 0.86
#